data_AF-A0A6J4S3T8-F1
#
_entry.id   AF-A0A6J4S3T8-F1
#
_cell.length_a   1.000
_cell.length_b   1.000
_cell.length_c   1.000
_cell.angle_alpha   90.00
_cell.angle_beta   90.00
_cell.angle_gamma   90.00
#
_symmetry.space_group_name_H-M   'P 1'
#
loop_
_entity.id
_entity.type
_entity.pdbx_description
1 polymer ?
#
loop_
_entity_poly.entity_id
_entity_poly.type
_entity_poly.pdbx_seq_one_letter_code
_entity_poly.pdbx_strand_id
1 'polypeptide(L)'
;MALFFIDTSSGHVATQSQLIGAGLSPADGLPPRPWLRIQGTGDATTMWYAVMRKRERGIFIGTLVFRHSPHHSLLLEQGWEEIPVSEICAPAAA
;
A
#
# COMPACT_ATOMS: atom_id res chain seq x y z
N MET A 1 -2.18 9.29 -10.79
CA MET A 1 -1.29 8.12 -10.98
C MET A 1 -0.48 7.96 -9.70
N ALA A 2 -0.77 6.95 -8.88
CA ALA A 2 -0.18 6.78 -7.55
C ALA A 2 0.54 5.44 -7.44
N LEU A 3 1.80 5.48 -6.98
CA LEU A 3 2.53 4.30 -6.52
C LEU A 3 2.32 4.15 -5.02
N PHE A 4 1.97 2.94 -4.59
CA PHE A 4 1.74 2.60 -3.18
C PHE A 4 2.89 1.76 -2.64
N PHE A 5 3.21 1.99 -1.37
CA PHE A 5 4.24 1.29 -0.64
C PHE A 5 3.66 0.78 0.67
N ILE A 6 4.11 -0.40 1.10
CA ILE A 6 3.76 -1.00 2.38
C ILE A 6 5.00 -1.12 3.25
N ASP A 7 4.89 -0.69 4.50
CA ASP A 7 5.86 -1.01 5.54
C ASP A 7 5.63 -2.46 5.96
N THR A 8 6.60 -3.31 5.63
CA THR A 8 6.54 -4.75 5.92
C THR A 8 6.55 -5.10 7.40
N SER A 9 6.94 -4.17 8.28
CA SER A 9 7.02 -4.36 9.73
C SER A 9 5.73 -3.91 10.44
N SER A 10 5.19 -2.75 10.07
CA SER A 10 3.99 -2.17 10.71
C SER A 10 2.69 -2.44 9.95
N GLY A 11 2.77 -2.72 8.65
CA GLY A 11 1.60 -2.85 7.77
C GLY A 11 0.99 -1.52 7.35
N HIS A 12 1.64 -0.39 7.63
CA HIS A 12 1.23 0.92 7.12
C HIS A 12 1.43 1.01 5.62
N VAL A 13 0.56 1.77 4.96
CA VAL A 13 0.65 2.03 3.53
C VAL A 13 0.67 3.52 3.28
N ALA A 14 1.56 3.93 2.38
CA ALA A 14 1.69 5.31 1.93
C ALA A 14 1.88 5.37 0.42
N THR A 15 1.49 6.49 -0.17
CA THR A 15 1.82 6.81 -1.57
C THR A 15 3.26 7.33 -1.67
N GLN A 16 3.86 7.24 -2.87
CA GLN A 16 5.19 7.80 -3.13
C GLN A 16 5.28 9.29 -2.75
N SER A 17 4.30 10.09 -3.17
CA SER A 17 4.26 11.53 -2.87
C SER A 17 4.23 11.81 -1.37
N GLN A 18 3.50 11.00 -0.59
CA GLN A 18 3.48 11.12 0.87
C GLN A 18 4.83 10.75 1.50
N LEU A 19 5.47 9.68 1.03
CA LEU A 19 6.80 9.29 1.53
C LEU A 19 7.88 10.33 1.21
N ILE A 20 7.84 10.92 0.01
CA ILE A 20 8.72 12.04 -0.38
C ILE A 20 8.44 13.26 0.51
N GLY A 21 7.17 13.62 0.70
CA GLY A 21 6.77 14.73 1.55
C GLY A 21 7.19 14.56 3.02
N ALA A 22 7.25 13.32 3.51
CA ALA A 22 7.73 12.98 4.85
C ALA A 22 9.26 12.84 4.95
N GLY A 23 10.00 13.01 3.85
CA GLY A 23 11.47 12.81 3.83
C GLY A 23 11.91 11.35 3.97
N LEU A 24 10.98 10.40 3.84
CA LEU A 24 11.24 8.96 3.98
C LEU A 24 11.66 8.30 2.66
N SER A 25 11.48 8.97 1.53
CA SER A 25 11.90 8.48 0.21
C SER A 25 12.65 9.57 -0.56
N PRO A 26 13.75 9.23 -1.26
CA PRO A 26 14.32 10.11 -2.28
C PRO A 26 13.31 10.31 -3.43
N ALA A 27 13.36 11.48 -4.07
CA ALA A 27 12.39 11.87 -5.11
C ALA A 27 12.41 10.96 -6.35
N ASP A 28 13.55 10.35 -6.67
CA ASP A 28 13.77 9.51 -7.85
C ASP A 28 14.05 8.04 -7.51
N GLY A 29 13.97 7.67 -6.23
CA GLY A 29 14.40 6.36 -5.75
C GLY A 29 13.31 5.56 -5.06
N LEU A 30 13.63 4.29 -4.80
CA LEU A 30 12.81 3.44 -3.94
C LEU A 30 13.04 3.85 -2.48
N PRO A 31 11.98 3.93 -1.66
CA PRO A 31 12.15 4.13 -0.23
C PRO A 31 12.98 2.98 0.35
N PRO A 32 13.81 3.25 1.37
CA PRO A 32 14.58 2.20 2.03
C PRO A 32 13.63 1.23 2.75
N ARG A 33 14.15 0.04 3.07
CA ARG A 33 13.45 -0.90 3.96
C ARG A 33 13.06 -0.17 5.26
N PRO A 34 11.88 -0.45 5.85
CA PRO A 34 11.01 -1.60 5.59
C PRO A 34 9.97 -1.43 4.48
N TRP A 35 9.98 -0.29 3.75
CA TRP A 35 9.00 0.02 2.71
C TRP A 35 9.24 -0.80 1.44
N LEU A 36 8.23 -1.56 1.02
CA LEU A 36 8.21 -2.28 -0.24
C LEU A 36 7.11 -1.75 -1.15
N ARG A 37 7.40 -1.70 -2.45
CA ARG A 37 6.43 -1.28 -3.46
C ARG A 37 5.33 -2.32 -3.60
N ILE A 38 4.07 -1.89 -3.52
CA ILE A 38 2.92 -2.70 -3.89
C ILE A 38 2.88 -2.78 -5.42
N GLN A 39 2.83 -4.00 -5.95
CA GLN A 39 2.72 -4.23 -7.39
C GLN A 39 1.33 -3.78 -7.87
N GLY A 40 1.30 -2.93 -8.89
CA GLY A 40 0.07 -2.40 -9.46
C GLY A 40 0.35 -1.36 -10.54
N THR A 41 -0.72 -0.95 -11.23
CA THR A 41 -0.61 0.04 -12.30
C THR A 41 -0.28 1.41 -11.70
N GLY A 42 0.62 2.16 -12.34
CA GLY A 42 0.99 3.49 -11.88
C GLY A 42 -0.18 4.48 -11.91
N ASP A 43 -1.21 4.19 -12.69
CA ASP A 43 -2.47 4.93 -12.83
C ASP A 43 -3.56 4.53 -11.84
N ALA A 44 -3.28 3.65 -10.89
CA ALA A 44 -4.25 3.27 -9.87
C ALA A 44 -4.77 4.50 -9.09
N THR A 45 -6.09 4.53 -8.89
CA THR A 45 -6.79 5.48 -8.02
C THR A 45 -7.59 4.71 -6.99
N THR A 46 -7.57 5.18 -5.74
CA THR A 46 -8.29 4.55 -4.62
C THR A 46 -9.81 4.55 -4.79
N MET A 47 -10.33 5.34 -5.76
CA MET A 47 -11.73 5.31 -6.17
C MET A 47 -12.14 3.96 -6.79
N TRP A 48 -11.25 3.35 -7.58
CA TRP A 48 -11.53 2.10 -8.30
C TRP A 48 -10.70 0.92 -7.81
N TYR A 49 -9.56 1.18 -7.19
CA TYR A 49 -8.67 0.16 -6.64
C TYR A 49 -8.75 0.13 -5.12
N ALA A 50 -8.82 -1.08 -4.58
CA ALA A 50 -8.61 -1.38 -3.18
C ALA A 50 -7.12 -1.68 -2.97
N VAL A 51 -6.53 -1.01 -1.99
CA VAL A 51 -5.24 -1.44 -1.46
C VAL A 51 -5.52 -2.48 -0.40
N MET A 52 -4.99 -3.68 -0.61
CA MET A 52 -5.17 -4.80 0.31
C MET A 52 -3.84 -5.09 0.99
N ARG A 53 -3.87 -5.46 2.27
CA ARG A 53 -2.73 -6.03 2.99
C ARG A 53 -3.07 -7.38 3.58
N LYS A 54 -2.04 -8.19 3.78
CA LYS A 54 -2.11 -9.44 4.54
C LYS A 54 -0.83 -9.64 5.33
N ARG A 55 -0.96 -10.18 6.53
CA ARG A 55 0.20 -10.61 7.32
C ARG A 55 0.55 -12.05 6.98
N GLU A 56 1.72 -12.26 6.41
CA GLU A 56 2.25 -13.57 6.02
C GLU A 56 3.60 -13.79 6.69
N ARG A 57 3.74 -14.90 7.43
CA ARG A 57 5.01 -15.33 8.06
C ARG A 57 5.74 -14.22 8.85
N GLY A 58 4.99 -13.34 9.50
CA GLY A 58 5.53 -12.26 10.33
C GLY A 58 5.83 -10.95 9.62
N ILE A 59 5.60 -10.86 8.30
CA ILE A 59 5.71 -9.62 7.52
C ILE A 59 4.36 -9.23 6.90
N PHE A 60 4.17 -7.94 6.62
CA PHE A 60 3.03 -7.46 5.84
C PHE A 60 3.36 -7.43 4.35
N ILE A 61 2.45 -7.98 3.53
CA ILE A 61 2.48 -7.88 2.08
C ILE A 61 1.27 -7.09 1.61
N GLY A 62 1.42 -6.38 0.48
CA GLY A 62 0.36 -5.56 -0.09
C GLY A 62 0.07 -5.94 -1.54
N THR A 63 -1.17 -5.75 -1.96
CA THR A 63 -1.60 -5.89 -3.36
C THR A 63 -2.63 -4.81 -3.72
N LEU A 64 -2.72 -4.50 -5.01
CA LEU A 64 -3.73 -3.61 -5.58
C LEU A 64 -4.71 -4.42 -6.41
N VAL A 65 -6.00 -4.27 -6.13
CA VAL A 65 -7.07 -5.00 -6.84
C VAL A 65 -8.21 -4.04 -7.18
N PHE A 66 -8.91 -4.27 -8.27
CA PHE A 66 -10.13 -3.52 -8.58
C PHE A 66 -11.22 -3.81 -7.54
N ARG A 67 -11.82 -2.74 -7.00
CA ARG A 67 -13.00 -2.79 -6.13
C ARG A 67 -14.17 -3.45 -6.85
N HIS A 68 -15.03 -4.11 -6.08
CA HIS A 68 -16.24 -4.78 -6.59
C HIS A 68 -15.98 -5.82 -7.69
N SER A 69 -14.74 -6.32 -7.78
CA SER A 69 -14.40 -7.44 -8.66
C SER A 69 -14.49 -8.76 -7.90
N PRO A 70 -14.74 -9.89 -8.58
CA PRO A 70 -14.69 -11.21 -7.95
C PRO A 70 -13.35 -11.49 -7.24
N HIS A 71 -12.26 -10.92 -7.76
CA HIS A 71 -10.93 -11.05 -7.15
C HIS A 71 -10.83 -10.31 -5.82
N HIS A 72 -11.47 -9.15 -5.67
CA HIS A 72 -11.52 -8.44 -4.39
C HIS A 72 -12.23 -9.27 -3.31
N SER A 73 -13.40 -9.85 -3.63
CA SER A 73 -14.11 -10.76 -2.73
C SER A 73 -13.27 -11.96 -2.32
N LEU A 74 -12.61 -12.61 -3.28
CA LEU A 74 -11.74 -13.76 -3.02
C LEU A 74 -10.60 -13.41 -2.06
N LEU A 75 -9.99 -12.23 -2.21
CA LEU A 75 -8.91 -11.80 -1.31
C LEU A 75 -9.43 -11.58 0.11
N LEU A 76 -10.61 -10.96 0.28
CA LEU A 76 -11.24 -10.82 1.60
C LEU A 76 -11.48 -12.19 2.26
N GLU A 77 -11.99 -13.17 1.51
CA GLU A 77 -12.20 -14.55 2.00
C GLU A 77 -10.89 -15.25 2.37
N GLN A 78 -9.79 -14.93 1.69
CA GLN A 78 -8.44 -15.44 1.98
C GLN A 78 -7.75 -14.73 3.16
N GLY A 79 -8.46 -13.83 3.85
CA GLY A 79 -7.96 -13.09 5.01
C GLY A 79 -7.08 -11.90 4.64
N TRP A 80 -7.23 -11.35 3.42
CA TRP A 80 -6.70 -10.03 3.12
C TRP A 80 -7.62 -8.95 3.69
N GLU A 81 -7.01 -7.87 4.14
CA GLU A 81 -7.69 -6.73 4.71
C GLU A 81 -7.59 -5.56 3.74
N GLU A 82 -8.72 -4.93 3.43
CA GLU A 82 -8.71 -3.67 2.70
C GLU A 82 -8.28 -2.53 3.62
N ILE A 83 -7.32 -1.74 3.16
CA ILE A 83 -6.88 -0.53 3.86
C ILE A 83 -7.79 0.64 3.43
N PRO A 84 -8.50 1.27 4.37
CA PRO A 84 -9.32 2.43 4.05
C PRO A 84 -8.45 3.61 3.63
N VAL A 85 -8.97 4.45 2.74
CA VAL A 85 -8.21 5.59 2.18
C VAL A 85 -7.71 6.55 3.26
N SER A 86 -8.44 6.67 4.37
CA SER A 86 -8.05 7.47 5.54
C SER A 86 -6.81 6.97 6.26
N GLU A 87 -6.48 5.67 6.15
CA GLU A 87 -5.29 5.06 6.73
C GLU A 87 -4.08 5.10 5.77
N ILE A 88 -4.28 5.51 4.52
CA ILE A 88 -3.19 5.66 3.54
C ILE A 88 -2.49 6.99 3.79
N CYS A 89 -1.50 6.97 4.68
CA CYS A 89 -0.69 8.12 5.01
C CYS A 89 0.77 7.73 5.26
N ALA A 90 1.69 8.65 4.99
CA ALA A 90 3.05 8.48 5.49
C ALA A 90 3.03 8.61 7.02
N PRO A 91 3.82 7.79 7.75
CA PRO A 91 3.94 7.99 9.18
C PRO A 91 4.50 9.39 9.43
N ALA A 92 3.93 10.09 10.41
CA ALA A 92 4.44 11.39 10.81
C ALA A 92 5.92 11.26 11.18
N ALA A 93 6.78 12.07 10.56
CA ALA A 93 8.15 12.21 11.02
C ALA A 93 8.08 12.80 12.45
N ALA A 94 8.59 12.05 13.42
CA ALA A 94 8.75 12.51 14.79
C ALA A 94 9.88 13.54 14.88
#